data_AF-A0A1L7RL22-F1
#
_entry.id   AF-A0A1L7RL22-F1
#
_cell.length_a   1.000
_cell.length_b   1.000
_cell.length_c   1.000
_cell.angle_alpha   90.00
_cell.angle_beta   90.00
_cell.angle_gamma   90.00
#
_symmetry.space_group_name_H-M   'P 1'
#
loop_
_entity.id
_entity.type
_entity.pdbx_description
1 polymer ?
#
loop_
_entity_poly.entity_id
_entity_poly.type
_entity_poly.pdbx_seq_one_letter_code
_entity_poly.pdbx_strand_id
1 'polypeptide(L)'
;MSKRSPRKQRKKFSKGKREQTKSKREVRPQRPPMRGWLGRGRGSSSYVQAADEWRGTTVQVCGLWPYAIGTGTPMVGVPLGRHIHTGATLCCDPISWFQRAKLISNPSAFVLGKPGLGKSTIVRRMATGLAGYGVMPLVLGDLKPDYVDLIEALGGQVITLGRGRGYLNILDPGEAGEAAARLRQAGYSREAAQVLADAHGRRHTMVSALLTILRSSPPTDREETIIDRALKYLDAHHDGVPVLGDLLRVIQDGPAEVRAVALDRGDDARYQAITENLEASLIGLVGGGRLGETFARPTTNPMRRDAPVVYDVSAIDDSEMDLQAATLLACWSAGFGTVNVANALADAGLEPRRHYFVILDELWRALRAGRGMV
;
A
#
# COMPACT_ATOMS: atom_id res chain seq x y z
N MET A 1 48.95 -54.12 73.97
CA MET A 1 48.26 -55.34 74.47
C MET A 1 46.74 -55.16 74.31
N SER A 2 45.96 -56.26 74.26
CA SER A 2 44.49 -56.36 74.27
C SER A 2 43.71 -55.54 73.20
N LYS A 3 43.09 -56.12 72.16
CA LYS A 3 41.95 -57.08 72.07
C LYS A 3 40.57 -56.55 72.53
N ARG A 4 39.77 -56.21 71.51
CA ARG A 4 38.32 -56.54 71.29
C ARG A 4 37.27 -56.09 72.34
N SER A 5 36.26 -55.36 71.83
CA SER A 5 34.96 -56.01 71.54
C SER A 5 34.16 -55.28 70.44
N PRO A 6 33.36 -55.94 69.57
CA PRO A 6 32.72 -55.31 68.40
C PRO A 6 31.17 -55.38 68.34
N ARG A 7 30.59 -54.67 67.35
CA ARG A 7 29.26 -54.85 66.72
C ARG A 7 27.99 -54.56 67.55
N LYS A 8 27.19 -53.62 67.04
CA LYS A 8 25.96 -53.85 66.23
C LYS A 8 25.57 -52.54 65.51
N GLN A 9 25.42 -52.55 64.17
CA GLN A 9 24.15 -52.58 63.40
C GLN A 9 23.30 -51.29 63.56
N ARG A 10 22.54 -50.74 62.59
CA ARG A 10 22.20 -50.91 61.14
C ARG A 10 21.59 -49.53 60.75
N LYS A 11 21.47 -49.02 59.51
CA LYS A 11 21.74 -49.41 58.10
C LYS A 11 21.85 -48.07 57.31
N LYS A 12 22.65 -47.97 56.24
CA LYS A 12 22.41 -46.99 55.15
C LYS A 12 22.55 -47.69 53.79
N PHE A 13 21.47 -47.69 53.02
CA PHE A 13 21.44 -48.21 51.65
C PHE A 13 22.12 -47.21 50.71
N SER A 14 23.22 -47.62 50.06
CA SER A 14 23.81 -46.87 48.95
C SER A 14 23.03 -47.16 47.66
N LYS A 15 22.13 -46.26 47.27
CA LYS A 15 21.59 -46.25 45.90
C LYS A 15 22.70 -45.80 44.95
N GLY A 16 23.34 -46.74 44.25
CA GLY A 16 24.27 -46.43 43.17
C GLY A 16 23.53 -45.71 42.03
N LYS A 17 23.95 -44.47 41.73
CA LYS A 17 23.51 -43.78 40.50
C LYS A 17 24.19 -44.45 39.30
N ARG A 18 23.44 -45.27 38.56
CA ARG A 18 23.80 -45.60 37.17
C ARG A 18 23.54 -44.35 36.32
N GLU A 19 24.58 -43.76 35.76
CA GLU A 19 24.43 -42.78 34.69
C GLU A 19 23.86 -43.47 33.46
N GLN A 20 22.62 -43.14 33.09
CA GLN A 20 22.07 -43.53 31.81
C GLN A 20 22.57 -42.57 30.75
N THR A 21 23.61 -42.97 30.01
CA THR A 21 23.97 -42.35 28.74
C THR A 21 22.78 -42.45 27.80
N LYS A 22 22.06 -41.33 27.61
CA LYS A 22 20.99 -41.23 26.61
C LYS A 22 21.58 -41.40 25.22
N SER A 23 21.59 -42.64 24.73
CA SER A 23 21.82 -42.96 23.32
C SER A 23 20.93 -42.07 22.47
N LYS A 24 21.54 -41.22 21.63
CA LYS A 24 20.80 -40.38 20.67
C LYS A 24 20.06 -41.32 19.74
N ARG A 25 18.74 -41.40 19.90
CA ARG A 25 17.85 -42.24 19.09
C ARG A 25 18.05 -41.87 17.62
N GLU A 26 18.67 -42.78 16.86
CA GLU A 26 19.02 -42.57 15.45
C GLU A 26 17.74 -42.19 14.68
N VAL A 27 17.67 -40.99 14.13
CA VAL A 27 16.50 -40.54 13.37
C VAL A 27 16.45 -41.34 12.08
N ARG A 28 15.51 -42.29 12.01
CA ARG A 28 15.22 -43.10 10.83
C ARG A 28 14.03 -42.48 10.10
N PRO A 29 14.25 -41.60 9.10
CA PRO A 29 13.14 -41.08 8.31
C PRO A 29 12.50 -42.23 7.53
N GLN A 30 11.18 -42.21 7.36
CA GLN A 30 10.46 -43.27 6.61
C GLN A 30 10.71 -43.23 5.10
N ARG A 31 11.32 -42.14 4.59
CA ARG A 31 11.72 -41.94 3.19
C ARG A 31 13.12 -41.32 3.16
N PRO A 32 13.94 -41.57 2.12
CA PRO A 32 15.25 -40.93 2.02
C PRO A 32 15.10 -39.42 1.80
N PRO A 33 15.88 -38.56 2.48
CA PRO A 33 16.01 -37.15 2.10
C PRO A 33 16.74 -37.02 0.75
N MET A 34 16.75 -35.81 0.17
CA MET A 34 17.35 -35.53 -1.17
C MET A 34 18.80 -35.98 -1.36
N ARG A 35 19.54 -36.23 -0.26
CA ARG A 35 20.92 -36.68 -0.27
C ARG A 35 21.07 -38.21 -0.16
N GLY A 36 19.99 -38.99 -0.20
CA GLY A 36 20.01 -40.44 0.05
C GLY A 36 19.81 -40.80 1.54
N TRP A 37 19.77 -42.09 1.86
CA TRP A 37 19.41 -42.55 3.21
C TRP A 37 20.47 -42.18 4.27
N LEU A 38 20.00 -41.64 5.39
CA LEU A 38 20.85 -41.27 6.52
C LEU A 38 21.49 -42.50 7.18
N GLY A 39 22.83 -42.55 7.16
CA GLY A 39 23.62 -43.54 7.89
C GLY A 39 24.86 -44.01 7.11
N ARG A 40 25.90 -44.44 7.83
CA ARG A 40 27.13 -44.97 7.22
C ARG A 40 26.79 -46.16 6.32
N GLY A 41 27.24 -46.12 5.07
CA GLY A 41 27.01 -47.18 4.08
C GLY A 41 25.60 -47.26 3.51
N ARG A 42 24.70 -46.30 3.79
CA ARG A 42 23.31 -46.32 3.29
C ARG A 42 23.09 -45.52 1.99
N GLY A 43 24.16 -45.06 1.33
CA GLY A 43 24.06 -44.30 0.08
C GLY A 43 23.74 -42.82 0.25
N SER A 44 24.04 -42.21 1.41
CA SER A 44 24.00 -40.75 1.55
C SER A 44 25.18 -40.08 0.85
N SER A 45 24.94 -39.16 -0.09
CA SER A 45 25.98 -38.32 -0.67
C SER A 45 26.20 -37.02 0.12
N SER A 46 27.46 -36.72 0.44
CA SER A 46 27.89 -35.43 0.99
C SER A 46 27.89 -34.31 -0.05
N TYR A 47 27.96 -34.65 -1.34
CA TYR A 47 27.95 -33.72 -2.46
C TYR A 47 27.06 -34.28 -3.58
N VAL A 48 25.88 -33.71 -3.74
CA VAL A 48 25.05 -33.95 -4.93
C VAL A 48 25.53 -32.92 -5.95
N GLN A 49 26.33 -33.37 -6.93
CA GLN A 49 26.75 -32.52 -8.04
C GLN A 49 25.49 -32.07 -8.80
N ALA A 50 25.31 -30.75 -8.94
CA ALA A 50 24.30 -30.23 -9.86
C ALA A 50 24.68 -30.68 -11.28
N ALA A 51 23.71 -31.22 -12.02
CA ALA A 51 23.90 -31.45 -13.45
C ALA A 51 24.07 -30.09 -14.15
N ASP A 52 24.85 -30.06 -15.24
CA ASP A 52 25.02 -28.84 -16.02
C ASP A 52 23.67 -28.41 -16.63
N GLU A 53 23.14 -27.27 -16.17
CA GLU A 53 21.85 -26.74 -16.60
C GLU A 53 22.00 -25.96 -17.92
N TRP A 54 21.66 -26.62 -19.03
CA TRP A 54 21.59 -25.98 -20.35
C TRP A 54 20.18 -25.48 -20.64
N ARG A 55 20.03 -24.18 -20.93
CA ARG A 55 18.74 -23.57 -21.29
C ARG A 55 18.66 -23.34 -22.80
N GLY A 56 17.67 -23.97 -23.44
CA GLY A 56 17.28 -23.68 -24.82
C GLY A 56 15.76 -23.58 -24.93
N THR A 57 15.28 -23.14 -26.10
CA THR A 57 13.84 -23.16 -26.41
C THR A 57 13.38 -24.59 -26.70
N THR A 58 12.07 -24.86 -26.59
CA THR A 58 11.48 -26.17 -26.93
C THR A 58 11.69 -26.57 -28.40
N VAL A 59 11.98 -25.59 -29.26
CA VAL A 59 12.35 -25.75 -30.67
C VAL A 59 13.78 -26.29 -30.84
N GLN A 60 14.68 -26.00 -29.89
CA GLN A 60 16.10 -26.36 -29.96
C GLN A 60 16.45 -27.62 -29.16
N VAL A 61 15.70 -27.92 -28.08
CA VAL A 61 16.02 -29.00 -27.13
C VAL A 61 14.93 -30.06 -27.17
N CYS A 62 14.63 -30.59 -28.37
CA CYS A 62 13.53 -31.53 -28.62
C CYS A 62 13.64 -32.81 -27.77
N GLY A 63 13.00 -32.84 -26.60
CA GLY A 63 13.07 -33.97 -25.68
C GLY A 63 12.08 -33.86 -24.53
N LEU A 64 11.48 -35.01 -24.16
CA LEU A 64 10.62 -35.16 -22.99
C LEU A 64 11.47 -35.05 -21.71
N TRP A 65 11.04 -34.29 -20.71
CA TRP A 65 11.73 -34.15 -19.42
C TRP A 65 11.27 -35.25 -18.45
N PRO A 66 12.08 -36.31 -18.15
CA PRO A 66 11.59 -37.50 -17.45
C PRO A 66 11.43 -37.31 -15.93
N TYR A 67 11.94 -36.21 -15.37
CA TYR A 67 11.78 -35.90 -13.94
C TYR A 67 10.45 -35.18 -13.70
N ALA A 68 9.36 -35.94 -13.71
CA ALA A 68 8.02 -35.51 -13.36
C ALA A 68 7.88 -35.21 -11.85
N ILE A 69 8.54 -34.15 -11.39
CA ILE A 69 8.24 -33.51 -10.11
C ILE A 69 6.86 -32.85 -10.25
N GLY A 70 5.94 -33.17 -9.34
CA GLY A 70 4.54 -32.77 -9.43
C GLY A 70 4.37 -31.25 -9.56
N THR A 71 3.51 -30.83 -10.49
CA THR A 71 3.12 -29.44 -10.80
C THR A 71 4.28 -28.45 -10.77
N GLY A 72 4.89 -28.19 -11.93
CA GLY A 72 5.96 -27.22 -12.07
C GLY A 72 5.61 -25.85 -11.48
N THR A 73 6.65 -25.15 -11.00
CA THR A 73 6.56 -23.78 -10.48
C THR A 73 5.78 -22.90 -11.47
N PRO A 74 4.85 -22.02 -11.02
CA PRO A 74 4.10 -21.18 -11.93
C PRO A 74 5.07 -20.30 -12.76
N MET A 75 5.14 -20.60 -14.05
CA MET A 75 5.92 -19.87 -15.06
C MET A 75 5.18 -18.64 -15.59
N VAL A 76 3.98 -18.36 -15.06
CA VAL A 76 3.11 -17.27 -15.49
C VAL A 76 3.37 -16.03 -14.63
N GLY A 77 3.66 -14.92 -15.29
CA GLY A 77 3.93 -13.63 -14.65
C GLY A 77 5.40 -13.22 -14.71
N VAL A 78 5.78 -12.26 -13.88
CA VAL A 78 7.12 -11.66 -13.88
C VAL A 78 8.17 -12.61 -13.29
N PRO A 79 9.28 -12.92 -13.99
CA PRO A 79 10.35 -13.78 -13.49
C PRO A 79 11.06 -13.17 -12.27
N LEU A 80 10.82 -13.71 -11.07
CA LEU A 80 11.42 -13.22 -9.81
C LEU A 80 12.75 -13.90 -9.47
N GLY A 81 12.85 -15.22 -9.68
CA GLY A 81 14.01 -15.99 -9.22
C GLY A 81 13.98 -17.45 -9.68
N ARG A 82 14.65 -18.32 -8.94
CA ARG A 82 14.69 -19.78 -9.18
C ARG A 82 14.03 -20.54 -8.04
N HIS A 83 13.31 -21.60 -8.36
CA HIS A 83 12.76 -22.53 -7.41
C HIS A 83 13.87 -23.37 -6.78
N ILE A 84 13.93 -23.38 -5.44
CA ILE A 84 15.07 -23.88 -4.64
C ILE A 84 15.39 -25.36 -4.93
N HIS A 85 14.39 -26.17 -5.27
CA HIS A 85 14.56 -27.61 -5.46
C HIS A 85 14.81 -28.04 -6.92
N THR A 86 14.44 -27.21 -7.91
CA THR A 86 14.39 -27.64 -9.32
C THR A 86 15.11 -26.72 -10.29
N GLY A 87 15.68 -25.60 -9.83
CA GLY A 87 16.34 -24.59 -10.68
C GLY A 87 15.38 -23.78 -11.57
N ALA A 88 14.18 -24.30 -11.83
CA ALA A 88 13.13 -23.70 -12.66
C ALA A 88 12.83 -22.25 -12.27
N THR A 89 12.48 -21.41 -13.25
CA THR A 89 12.16 -20.01 -12.97
C THR A 89 10.87 -19.92 -12.16
N LEU A 90 10.86 -19.10 -11.10
CA LEU A 90 9.65 -18.71 -10.39
C LEU A 90 9.15 -17.39 -10.97
N CYS A 91 7.97 -17.41 -11.57
CA CYS A 91 7.27 -16.21 -12.01
C CYS A 91 6.16 -15.86 -11.01
N CYS A 92 6.10 -14.60 -10.57
CA CYS A 92 5.09 -14.14 -9.63
C CYS A 92 4.87 -12.62 -9.75
N ASP A 93 3.61 -12.26 -9.95
CA ASP A 93 3.04 -10.93 -9.76
C ASP A 93 1.52 -11.09 -9.58
N PRO A 94 0.85 -10.21 -8.82
CA PRO A 94 -0.57 -10.40 -8.46
C PRO A 94 -1.51 -10.33 -9.67
N ILE A 95 -1.18 -9.52 -10.68
CA ILE A 95 -2.06 -9.28 -11.84
C ILE A 95 -2.09 -10.52 -12.74
N SER A 96 -0.92 -11.09 -13.07
CA SER A 96 -0.80 -12.28 -13.91
C SER A 96 -1.32 -13.52 -13.20
N TRP A 97 -1.10 -13.65 -11.89
CA TRP A 97 -1.64 -14.76 -11.10
C TRP A 97 -3.17 -14.73 -11.03
N PHE A 98 -3.78 -13.54 -10.95
CA PHE A 98 -5.24 -13.37 -11.01
C PHE A 98 -5.80 -13.53 -12.43
N GLN A 99 -5.29 -12.77 -13.40
CA GLN A 99 -5.86 -12.70 -14.74
C GLN A 99 -5.56 -13.94 -15.58
N ARG A 100 -4.29 -14.37 -15.63
CA ARG A 100 -3.80 -15.40 -16.55
C ARG A 100 -3.75 -16.79 -15.92
N ALA A 101 -3.23 -16.90 -14.70
CA ALA A 101 -3.03 -18.20 -14.05
C ALA A 101 -4.22 -18.69 -13.20
N LYS A 102 -5.16 -17.81 -12.86
CA LYS A 102 -6.31 -18.06 -11.95
C LYS A 102 -5.91 -18.67 -10.59
N LEU A 103 -4.71 -18.34 -10.10
CA LEU A 103 -4.15 -18.88 -8.84
C LEU A 103 -4.63 -18.13 -7.59
N ILE A 104 -5.07 -16.89 -7.75
CA ILE A 104 -5.61 -16.04 -6.69
C ILE A 104 -6.94 -15.44 -7.12
N SER A 105 -7.81 -15.11 -6.17
CA SER A 105 -9.15 -14.57 -6.40
C SER A 105 -9.21 -13.03 -6.47
N ASN A 106 -8.13 -12.34 -6.10
CA ASN A 106 -8.03 -10.89 -6.08
C ASN A 106 -6.59 -10.48 -6.48
N PRO A 107 -6.37 -9.54 -7.43
CA PRO A 107 -5.04 -9.10 -7.85
C PRO A 107 -4.37 -8.19 -6.82
N SER A 108 -4.12 -8.69 -5.61
CA SER A 108 -3.44 -7.96 -4.52
C SER A 108 -2.30 -8.79 -3.93
N ALA A 109 -1.26 -8.12 -3.45
CA ALA A 109 -0.13 -8.72 -2.76
C ALA A 109 0.23 -7.89 -1.52
N PHE A 110 0.62 -8.56 -0.43
CA PHE A 110 1.07 -7.92 0.80
C PHE A 110 2.51 -8.37 1.08
N VAL A 111 3.47 -7.45 0.96
CA VAL A 111 4.91 -7.76 1.01
C VAL A 111 5.48 -7.36 2.37
N LEU A 112 5.74 -8.35 3.22
CA LEU A 112 6.34 -8.15 4.53
C LEU A 112 7.83 -8.53 4.53
N GLY A 113 8.65 -7.66 5.12
CA GLY A 113 10.07 -7.90 5.32
C GLY A 113 10.65 -6.91 6.33
N LYS A 114 11.74 -7.29 7.02
CA LYS A 114 12.52 -6.32 7.80
C LYS A 114 13.22 -5.34 6.85
N PRO A 115 13.52 -4.10 7.31
CA PRO A 115 14.35 -3.16 6.55
C PRO A 115 15.65 -3.82 6.07
N GLY A 116 16.04 -3.55 4.82
CA GLY A 116 17.25 -4.11 4.20
C GLY A 116 17.12 -5.53 3.62
N LEU A 117 15.99 -6.22 3.74
CA LEU A 117 15.79 -7.58 3.19
C LEU A 117 15.25 -7.63 1.74
N GLY A 118 15.37 -6.54 0.97
CA GLY A 118 14.99 -6.53 -0.45
C GLY A 118 13.48 -6.45 -0.74
N LYS A 119 12.65 -5.99 0.21
CA LYS A 119 11.21 -5.70 0.04
C LYS A 119 10.95 -4.84 -1.21
N SER A 120 11.62 -3.71 -1.33
CA SER A 120 11.46 -2.82 -2.48
C SER A 120 12.04 -3.45 -3.75
N THR A 121 13.13 -4.22 -3.65
CA THR A 121 13.73 -4.94 -4.79
C THR A 121 12.77 -5.94 -5.45
N ILE A 122 12.00 -6.71 -4.68
CA ILE A 122 11.02 -7.67 -5.24
C ILE A 122 9.83 -6.93 -5.87
N VAL A 123 9.36 -5.83 -5.27
CA VAL A 123 8.26 -5.01 -5.83
C VAL A 123 8.70 -4.26 -7.09
N ARG A 124 9.89 -3.63 -7.10
CA ARG A 124 10.50 -3.03 -8.30
C ARG A 124 10.57 -4.03 -9.43
N ARG A 125 11.01 -5.27 -9.15
CA ARG A 125 11.12 -6.33 -10.16
C ARG A 125 9.75 -6.69 -10.74
N MET A 126 8.71 -6.84 -9.90
CA MET A 126 7.32 -6.99 -10.37
C MET A 126 6.90 -5.81 -11.25
N ALA A 127 7.11 -4.57 -10.79
CA ALA A 127 6.75 -3.35 -11.50
C ALA A 127 7.43 -3.26 -12.89
N THR A 128 8.72 -3.54 -13.00
CA THR A 128 9.45 -3.54 -14.28
C THR A 128 8.89 -4.60 -15.25
N GLY A 129 8.65 -5.82 -14.78
CA GLY A 129 8.10 -6.87 -15.62
C GLY A 129 6.64 -6.64 -16.03
N LEU A 130 5.85 -6.02 -15.15
CA LEU A 130 4.48 -5.61 -15.41
C LEU A 130 4.39 -4.46 -16.42
N ALA A 131 5.31 -3.48 -16.36
CA ALA A 131 5.46 -2.44 -17.37
C ALA A 131 5.75 -3.06 -18.76
N GLY A 132 6.60 -4.08 -18.82
CA GLY A 132 6.83 -4.88 -20.04
C GLY A 132 5.62 -5.66 -20.55
N TYR A 133 4.57 -5.84 -19.74
CA TYR A 133 3.27 -6.40 -20.13
C TYR A 133 2.19 -5.35 -20.37
N GLY A 134 2.53 -4.05 -20.41
CA GLY A 134 1.58 -2.96 -20.63
C GLY A 134 0.79 -2.53 -19.38
N VAL A 135 1.25 -2.91 -18.18
CA VAL A 135 0.67 -2.48 -16.90
C VAL A 135 1.53 -1.36 -16.31
N MET A 136 0.97 -0.16 -16.10
CA MET A 136 1.71 0.97 -15.57
C MET A 136 1.87 0.86 -14.05
N PRO A 137 3.10 0.91 -13.49
CA PRO A 137 3.30 1.02 -12.06
C PRO A 137 2.95 2.43 -11.57
N LEU A 138 2.21 2.49 -10.46
CA LEU A 138 1.81 3.71 -9.76
C LEU A 138 2.28 3.63 -8.31
N VAL A 139 3.31 4.38 -7.95
CA VAL A 139 3.86 4.41 -6.59
C VAL A 139 3.27 5.61 -5.86
N LEU A 140 2.29 5.34 -4.98
CA LEU A 140 1.54 6.37 -4.28
C LEU A 140 2.19 6.64 -2.92
N GLY A 141 3.29 7.38 -2.93
CA GLY A 141 4.05 7.78 -1.75
C GLY A 141 5.31 6.94 -1.54
N ASP A 142 6.42 7.41 -2.10
CA ASP A 142 7.75 6.84 -1.95
C ASP A 142 8.53 7.61 -0.86
N LEU A 143 8.61 7.06 0.35
CA LEU A 143 9.22 7.70 1.53
C LEU A 143 10.74 7.57 1.60
N LYS A 144 11.27 6.55 0.94
CA LYS A 144 12.70 6.40 0.62
C LYS A 144 12.69 6.30 -0.89
N PRO A 145 13.55 6.99 -1.66
CA PRO A 145 13.45 7.04 -3.12
C PRO A 145 13.86 5.71 -3.76
N ASP A 146 13.08 4.67 -3.49
CA ASP A 146 13.27 3.27 -3.84
C ASP A 146 12.66 2.97 -5.22
N TYR A 147 11.79 3.82 -5.76
CA TYR A 147 11.18 3.64 -7.08
C TYR A 147 11.38 4.83 -8.03
N VAL A 148 11.91 5.97 -7.56
CA VAL A 148 12.16 7.18 -8.39
C VAL A 148 12.95 6.85 -9.65
N ASP A 149 14.14 6.27 -9.49
CA ASP A 149 15.03 5.87 -10.60
C ASP A 149 14.41 4.82 -11.53
N LEU A 150 13.54 3.95 -11.00
CA LEU A 150 12.78 3.00 -11.81
C LEU A 150 11.72 3.69 -12.68
N ILE A 151 10.96 4.64 -12.13
CA ILE A 151 9.93 5.36 -12.89
C ILE A 151 10.57 6.26 -13.94
N GLU A 152 11.67 6.95 -13.62
CA GLU A 152 12.47 7.71 -14.60
C GLU A 152 12.98 6.82 -15.74
N ALA A 153 13.55 5.64 -15.43
CA ALA A 153 14.00 4.67 -16.42
C ALA A 153 12.87 4.07 -17.29
N LEU A 154 11.62 4.10 -16.81
CA LEU A 154 10.43 3.74 -17.56
C LEU A 154 9.82 4.91 -18.35
N GLY A 155 10.44 6.09 -18.34
CA GLY A 155 9.92 7.30 -18.99
C GLY A 155 8.67 7.89 -18.32
N GLY A 156 8.46 7.59 -17.04
CA GLY A 156 7.32 8.02 -16.25
C GLY A 156 7.47 9.40 -15.61
N GLN A 157 6.48 9.77 -14.81
CA GLN A 157 6.40 11.05 -14.10
C GLN A 157 6.85 10.88 -12.65
N VAL A 158 7.79 11.74 -12.20
CA VAL A 158 8.13 11.92 -10.79
C VAL A 158 7.40 13.18 -10.27
N ILE A 159 6.62 13.03 -9.21
CA ILE A 159 5.90 14.12 -8.54
C ILE A 159 6.51 14.28 -7.15
N THR A 160 7.37 15.28 -6.98
CA THR A 160 8.01 15.55 -5.67
C THR A 160 7.07 16.33 -4.76
N LEU A 161 6.96 15.88 -3.51
CA LEU A 161 6.14 16.48 -2.46
C LEU A 161 6.95 16.64 -1.16
N GLY A 162 6.89 17.83 -0.56
CA GLY A 162 7.50 18.15 0.72
C GLY A 162 7.41 19.64 1.05
N ARG A 163 7.97 20.07 2.19
CA ARG A 163 7.95 21.47 2.59
C ARG A 163 8.60 22.37 1.53
N GLY A 164 7.79 23.21 0.88
CA GLY A 164 8.23 24.09 -0.22
C GLY A 164 8.61 23.37 -1.51
N ARG A 165 8.27 22.08 -1.66
CA ARG A 165 8.54 21.26 -2.84
C ARG A 165 7.25 20.63 -3.33
N GLY A 166 6.57 21.31 -4.25
CA GLY A 166 5.28 20.89 -4.78
C GLY A 166 4.13 21.05 -3.78
N TYR A 167 2.92 21.14 -4.32
CA TYR A 167 1.67 21.22 -3.59
C TYR A 167 0.69 20.21 -4.19
N LEU A 168 -0.14 19.60 -3.36
CA LEU A 168 -1.16 18.63 -3.74
C LEU A 168 -2.50 19.07 -3.11
N ASN A 169 -3.39 19.64 -3.93
CA ASN A 169 -4.67 20.11 -3.42
C ASN A 169 -5.61 18.93 -3.17
N ILE A 170 -6.00 18.74 -1.91
CA ILE A 170 -6.91 17.63 -1.53
C ILE A 170 -8.38 17.91 -1.86
N LEU A 171 -8.73 19.15 -2.23
CA LEU A 171 -10.05 19.54 -2.74
C LEU A 171 -10.14 19.49 -4.27
N ASP A 172 -9.05 19.14 -4.94
CA ASP A 172 -9.01 18.96 -6.39
C ASP A 172 -9.91 17.78 -6.79
N PRO A 173 -11.00 18.00 -7.57
CA PRO A 173 -11.78 16.89 -8.11
C PRO A 173 -10.99 16.13 -9.20
N GLY A 174 -9.84 16.66 -9.62
CA GLY A 174 -9.05 16.20 -10.73
C GLY A 174 -9.88 16.19 -12.01
N GLU A 175 -9.68 15.16 -12.81
CA GLU A 175 -10.34 14.99 -14.10
C GLU A 175 -11.82 14.56 -13.99
N ALA A 176 -12.36 14.39 -12.77
CA ALA A 176 -13.73 13.90 -12.56
C ALA A 176 -14.79 14.80 -13.20
N GLY A 177 -14.59 16.12 -13.19
CA GLY A 177 -15.50 17.08 -13.83
C GLY A 177 -15.56 16.94 -15.35
N GLU A 178 -14.38 16.90 -16.00
CA GLU A 178 -14.27 16.71 -17.45
C GLU A 178 -14.76 15.31 -17.87
N ALA A 179 -14.39 14.28 -17.12
CA ALA A 179 -14.83 12.91 -17.35
C ALA A 179 -16.34 12.76 -17.24
N ALA A 180 -16.97 13.36 -16.23
CA ALA A 180 -18.43 13.39 -16.10
C ALA A 180 -19.11 14.15 -17.25
N ALA A 181 -18.50 15.24 -17.75
CA ALA A 181 -19.01 15.94 -18.94
C ALA A 181 -18.93 15.06 -20.20
N ARG A 182 -17.80 14.38 -20.43
CA ARG A 182 -17.61 13.43 -21.55
C ARG A 182 -18.57 12.24 -21.46
N LEU A 183 -18.77 11.68 -20.26
CA LEU A 183 -19.74 10.61 -20.01
C LEU A 183 -21.18 11.04 -20.32
N ARG A 184 -21.60 12.24 -19.88
CA ARG A 184 -22.93 12.80 -20.22
C ARG A 184 -23.12 12.99 -21.73
N GLN A 185 -22.11 13.53 -22.43
CA GLN A 185 -22.14 13.71 -23.89
C GLN A 185 -22.29 12.37 -24.62
N ALA A 186 -21.72 11.30 -24.08
CA ALA A 186 -21.84 9.94 -24.60
C ALA A 186 -23.11 9.18 -24.12
N GLY A 187 -24.01 9.83 -23.37
CA GLY A 187 -25.27 9.24 -22.88
C GLY A 187 -25.17 8.55 -21.51
N TYR A 188 -23.98 8.40 -20.93
CA TYR A 188 -23.70 7.75 -19.64
C TYR A 188 -23.95 8.70 -18.46
N SER A 189 -25.18 9.20 -18.35
CA SER A 189 -25.58 10.19 -17.33
C SER A 189 -25.54 9.65 -15.90
N ARG A 190 -25.71 8.33 -15.70
CA ARG A 190 -25.67 7.69 -14.39
C ARG A 190 -24.23 7.56 -13.89
N GLU A 191 -23.36 7.11 -14.77
CA GLU A 191 -21.92 6.92 -14.55
C GLU A 191 -21.26 8.28 -14.30
N ALA A 192 -21.65 9.32 -15.05
CA ALA A 192 -21.23 10.70 -14.80
C ALA A 192 -21.62 11.20 -13.40
N ALA A 193 -22.83 10.87 -12.92
CA ALA A 193 -23.26 11.23 -11.57
C ALA A 193 -22.49 10.45 -10.49
N GLN A 194 -22.17 9.18 -10.74
CA GLN A 194 -21.34 8.36 -9.86
C GLN A 194 -19.91 8.91 -9.75
N VAL A 195 -19.25 9.24 -10.86
CA VAL A 195 -17.90 9.82 -10.87
C VAL A 195 -17.81 11.12 -10.07
N LEU A 196 -18.83 11.98 -10.13
CA LEU A 196 -18.90 13.20 -9.32
C LEU A 196 -19.19 12.92 -7.84
N ALA A 197 -20.09 11.97 -7.54
CA ALA A 197 -20.37 11.58 -6.16
C ALA A 197 -19.14 10.95 -5.47
N ASP A 198 -18.40 10.11 -6.20
CA ASP A 198 -17.13 9.52 -5.73
C ASP A 198 -16.04 10.58 -5.52
N ALA A 199 -15.95 11.58 -6.42
CA ALA A 199 -15.04 12.71 -6.25
C ALA A 199 -15.40 13.57 -5.03
N HIS A 200 -16.68 13.83 -4.79
CA HIS A 200 -17.16 14.50 -3.58
C HIS A 200 -16.83 13.72 -2.31
N GLY A 201 -17.19 12.43 -2.26
CA GLY A 201 -16.95 11.57 -1.10
C GLY A 201 -15.46 11.43 -0.74
N ARG A 202 -14.58 11.36 -1.75
CA ARG A 202 -13.12 11.36 -1.53
C ARG A 202 -12.60 12.68 -0.95
N ARG A 203 -13.05 13.83 -1.45
CA ARG A 203 -12.65 15.15 -0.91
C ARG A 203 -13.12 15.31 0.54
N HIS A 204 -14.36 14.97 0.82
CA HIS A 204 -14.93 14.95 2.19
C HIS A 204 -14.09 14.06 3.11
N THR A 205 -13.89 12.79 2.74
CA THR A 205 -13.07 11.83 3.50
C THR A 205 -11.65 12.34 3.75
N MET A 206 -11.04 13.01 2.77
CA MET A 206 -9.69 13.57 2.92
C MET A 206 -9.62 14.78 3.85
N VAL A 207 -10.60 15.69 3.82
CA VAL A 207 -10.69 16.79 4.80
C VAL A 207 -10.80 16.22 6.21
N SER A 208 -11.71 15.27 6.43
CA SER A 208 -11.92 14.65 7.74
C SER A 208 -10.71 13.85 8.21
N ALA A 209 -9.98 13.19 7.31
CA ALA A 209 -8.69 12.54 7.62
C ALA A 209 -7.60 13.55 8.03
N LEU A 210 -7.45 14.68 7.32
CA LEU A 210 -6.49 15.73 7.68
C LEU A 210 -6.82 16.36 9.05
N LEU A 211 -8.11 16.63 9.31
CA LEU A 211 -8.57 17.10 10.62
C LEU A 211 -8.30 16.07 11.72
N THR A 212 -8.54 14.78 11.46
CA THR A 212 -8.26 13.68 12.39
C THR A 212 -6.79 13.62 12.77
N ILE A 213 -5.89 13.72 11.78
CA ILE A 213 -4.44 13.72 11.99
C ILE A 213 -4.01 14.96 12.77
N LEU A 214 -4.50 16.16 12.41
CA LEU A 214 -4.15 17.41 13.07
C LEU A 214 -4.58 17.42 14.55
N ARG A 215 -5.78 16.93 14.85
CA ARG A 215 -6.38 16.93 16.20
C ARG A 215 -6.01 15.72 17.05
N SER A 216 -5.53 14.62 16.44
CA SER A 216 -5.52 13.27 17.04
C SER A 216 -6.90 12.76 17.47
N SER A 217 -7.98 13.30 16.90
CA SER A 217 -9.37 12.92 17.14
C SER A 217 -10.23 13.23 15.91
N PRO A 218 -11.24 12.40 15.59
CA PRO A 218 -12.11 12.64 14.44
C PRO A 218 -12.95 13.91 14.61
N PRO A 219 -13.40 14.53 13.50
CA PRO A 219 -14.46 15.54 13.55
C PRO A 219 -15.73 14.98 14.17
N THR A 220 -16.54 15.86 14.76
CA THR A 220 -17.87 15.52 15.26
C THR A 220 -18.87 15.35 14.10
N ASP A 221 -19.92 14.55 14.28
CA ASP A 221 -20.99 14.35 13.27
C ASP A 221 -21.54 15.67 12.69
N ARG A 222 -21.59 16.73 13.51
CA ARG A 222 -22.01 18.07 13.09
C ARG A 222 -20.96 18.76 12.23
N GLU A 223 -19.68 18.67 12.57
CA GLU A 223 -18.59 19.16 11.73
C GLU A 223 -18.55 18.41 10.40
N GLU A 224 -18.68 17.08 10.41
CA GLU A 224 -18.77 16.26 9.18
C GLU A 224 -19.90 16.74 8.25
N THR A 225 -21.07 17.04 8.81
CA THR A 225 -22.23 17.55 8.05
C THR A 225 -21.99 18.97 7.53
N ILE A 226 -21.34 19.85 8.31
CA ILE A 226 -20.95 21.20 7.87
C ILE A 226 -19.94 21.12 6.72
N ILE A 227 -18.93 20.26 6.81
CA ILE A 227 -17.91 20.04 5.77
C ILE A 227 -18.57 19.53 4.48
N ASP A 228 -19.42 18.50 4.55
CA ASP A 228 -20.16 17.97 3.39
C ASP A 228 -20.97 19.07 2.68
N ARG A 229 -21.67 19.91 3.45
CA ARG A 229 -22.48 20.98 2.86
C ARG A 229 -21.65 22.14 2.32
N ALA A 230 -20.55 22.51 2.97
CA ALA A 230 -19.63 23.53 2.49
C ALA A 230 -18.93 23.10 1.19
N LEU A 231 -18.55 21.82 1.06
CA LEU A 231 -18.02 21.26 -0.19
C LEU A 231 -19.06 21.29 -1.33
N LYS A 232 -20.33 20.93 -1.06
CA LYS A 232 -21.42 21.05 -2.04
C LYS A 232 -21.71 22.50 -2.44
N TYR A 233 -21.56 23.43 -1.50
CA TYR A 233 -21.71 24.86 -1.77
C TYR A 233 -20.59 25.36 -2.71
N LEU A 234 -19.33 24.98 -2.44
CA LEU A 234 -18.19 25.26 -3.33
C LEU A 234 -18.42 24.71 -4.73
N ASP A 235 -18.82 23.44 -4.88
CA ASP A 235 -19.05 22.82 -6.20
C ASP A 235 -20.10 23.56 -7.06
N ALA A 236 -21.00 24.32 -6.44
CA ALA A 236 -22.08 25.05 -7.11
C ALA A 236 -21.79 26.55 -7.32
N HIS A 237 -20.89 27.15 -6.54
CA HIS A 237 -20.66 28.60 -6.49
C HIS A 237 -19.21 29.04 -6.74
N HIS A 238 -18.25 28.10 -6.80
CA HIS A 238 -16.84 28.41 -7.00
C HIS A 238 -16.41 28.16 -8.46
N ASP A 239 -15.87 29.18 -9.11
CA ASP A 239 -15.30 29.05 -10.46
C ASP A 239 -13.89 28.43 -10.40
N GLY A 240 -13.73 27.28 -11.05
CA GLY A 240 -12.45 26.55 -11.07
C GLY A 240 -12.22 25.68 -9.83
N VAL A 241 -10.98 25.24 -9.62
CA VAL A 241 -10.63 24.27 -8.58
C VAL A 241 -10.45 24.96 -7.21
N PRO A 242 -11.30 24.68 -6.20
CA PRO A 242 -11.19 25.31 -4.88
C PRO A 242 -10.02 24.74 -4.08
N VAL A 243 -9.43 25.53 -3.17
CA VAL A 243 -8.43 25.06 -2.19
C VAL A 243 -8.95 25.11 -0.76
N LEU A 244 -8.22 24.55 0.20
CA LEU A 244 -8.61 24.55 1.63
C LEU A 244 -8.91 25.95 2.19
N GLY A 245 -8.27 27.00 1.65
CA GLY A 245 -8.57 28.39 2.01
C GLY A 245 -9.99 28.83 1.62
N ASP A 246 -10.54 28.30 0.54
CA ASP A 246 -11.91 28.64 0.08
C ASP A 246 -12.97 27.87 0.87
N LEU A 247 -12.66 26.63 1.27
CA LEU A 247 -13.48 25.88 2.23
C LEU A 247 -13.56 26.58 3.59
N LEU A 248 -12.43 27.10 4.08
CA LEU A 248 -12.40 27.92 5.30
C LEU A 248 -13.28 29.17 5.15
N ARG A 249 -13.15 29.91 4.03
CA ARG A 249 -13.99 31.10 3.75
C ARG A 249 -15.48 30.77 3.75
N VAL A 250 -15.90 29.71 3.05
CA VAL A 250 -17.32 29.29 3.02
C VAL A 250 -17.86 28.94 4.41
N ILE A 251 -17.03 28.42 5.31
CA ILE A 251 -17.43 28.14 6.71
C ILE A 251 -17.47 29.45 7.53
N GLN A 252 -16.58 30.40 7.27
CA GLN A 252 -16.57 31.71 7.95
C GLN A 252 -17.72 32.64 7.51
N ASP A 253 -18.01 32.68 6.21
CA ASP A 253 -19.09 33.48 5.62
C ASP A 253 -20.48 32.93 5.99
N GLY A 254 -20.57 31.62 6.29
CA GLY A 254 -21.80 30.97 6.75
C GLY A 254 -22.99 31.19 5.82
N PRO A 255 -22.96 30.78 4.53
CA PRO A 255 -24.12 30.88 3.66
C PRO A 255 -25.29 30.07 4.23
N ALA A 256 -26.52 30.51 3.95
CA ALA A 256 -27.74 29.98 4.57
C ALA A 256 -27.86 28.44 4.49
N GLU A 257 -27.36 27.83 3.41
CA GLU A 257 -27.33 26.38 3.24
C GLU A 257 -26.42 25.66 4.23
N VAL A 258 -25.26 26.23 4.57
CA VAL A 258 -24.29 25.67 5.53
C VAL A 258 -24.75 25.96 6.96
N ARG A 259 -25.35 27.13 7.21
CA ARG A 259 -25.97 27.46 8.51
C ARG A 259 -27.13 26.53 8.86
N ALA A 260 -27.96 26.16 7.87
CA ALA A 260 -29.08 25.25 8.06
C ALA A 260 -28.66 23.90 8.66
N VAL A 261 -27.50 23.35 8.28
CA VAL A 261 -26.97 22.09 8.83
C VAL A 261 -26.22 22.24 10.16
N ALA A 262 -25.75 23.45 10.49
CA ALA A 262 -25.11 23.73 11.78
C ALA A 262 -26.12 23.76 12.96
N LEU A 263 -27.42 23.89 12.68
CA LEU A 263 -28.51 23.97 13.67
C LEU A 263 -28.32 25.16 14.65
N ASP A 264 -27.93 26.31 14.10
CA ASP A 264 -27.77 27.58 14.80
C ASP A 264 -29.10 28.18 15.30
N ARG A 265 -30.22 27.82 14.65
CA ARG A 265 -31.58 28.38 14.86
C ARG A 265 -31.69 29.86 14.51
N GLY A 266 -30.87 30.35 13.56
CA GLY A 266 -30.86 31.74 13.13
C GLY A 266 -30.10 32.70 14.05
N ASP A 267 -29.26 32.18 14.95
CA ASP A 267 -28.38 32.96 15.82
C ASP A 267 -26.93 32.89 15.29
N ASP A 268 -26.43 34.03 14.81
CA ASP A 268 -25.09 34.18 14.22
C ASP A 268 -23.97 33.92 15.25
N ALA A 269 -24.14 34.35 16.50
CA ALA A 269 -23.16 34.13 17.56
C ALA A 269 -23.09 32.65 17.94
N ARG A 270 -24.24 31.96 17.90
CA ARG A 270 -24.30 30.51 18.05
C ARG A 270 -23.68 29.77 16.86
N TYR A 271 -23.80 30.26 15.63
CA TYR A 271 -23.10 29.67 14.49
C TYR A 271 -21.59 29.72 14.69
N GLN A 272 -21.04 30.89 15.03
CA GLN A 272 -19.62 31.09 15.31
C GLN A 272 -19.11 30.17 16.43
N ALA A 273 -19.84 30.07 17.55
CA ALA A 273 -19.49 29.16 18.64
C ALA A 273 -19.59 27.66 18.27
N ILE A 274 -20.27 27.33 17.17
CA ILE A 274 -20.36 25.97 16.63
C ILE A 274 -19.19 25.66 15.68
N THR A 275 -18.75 26.64 14.88
CA THR A 275 -17.69 26.50 13.88
C THR A 275 -16.29 26.81 14.40
N GLU A 276 -16.13 27.53 15.53
CA GLU A 276 -14.85 27.97 16.10
C GLU A 276 -13.74 26.90 16.10
N ASN A 277 -14.03 25.70 16.60
CA ASN A 277 -13.05 24.59 16.63
C ASN A 277 -12.69 24.07 15.22
N LEU A 278 -13.64 24.07 14.29
CA LEU A 278 -13.45 23.67 12.90
C LEU A 278 -12.61 24.70 12.15
N GLU A 279 -12.94 25.99 12.29
CA GLU A 279 -12.19 27.11 11.75
C GLU A 279 -10.75 27.12 12.26
N ALA A 280 -10.54 27.03 13.58
CA ALA A 280 -9.19 26.98 14.16
C ALA A 280 -8.34 25.83 13.60
N SER A 281 -8.98 24.69 13.30
CA SER A 281 -8.30 23.52 12.70
C SER A 281 -7.99 23.73 11.22
N LEU A 282 -8.94 24.28 10.45
CA LEU A 282 -8.76 24.61 9.03
C LEU A 282 -7.72 25.73 8.83
N ILE A 283 -7.70 26.76 9.70
CA ILE A 283 -6.64 27.78 9.76
C ILE A 283 -5.28 27.12 9.97
N GLY A 284 -5.19 26.11 10.84
CA GLY A 284 -3.97 25.31 11.04
C GLY A 284 -3.50 24.53 9.81
N LEU A 285 -4.41 24.13 8.92
CA LEU A 285 -4.09 23.49 7.62
C LEU A 285 -3.73 24.50 6.52
N VAL A 286 -4.31 25.71 6.54
CA VAL A 286 -4.11 26.74 5.52
C VAL A 286 -2.86 27.60 5.80
N GLY A 287 -2.68 28.04 7.05
CA GLY A 287 -1.70 29.05 7.46
C GLY A 287 -0.31 28.52 7.83
N GLY A 288 0.07 27.32 7.38
CA GLY A 288 1.41 26.76 7.62
C GLY A 288 1.63 26.14 9.00
N GLY A 289 0.60 25.52 9.61
CA GLY A 289 0.70 24.80 10.88
C GLY A 289 1.51 23.49 10.80
N ARG A 290 1.22 22.53 11.69
CA ARG A 290 1.97 21.27 11.83
C ARG A 290 2.06 20.45 10.53
N LEU A 291 1.03 20.52 9.69
CA LEU A 291 0.96 19.84 8.38
C LEU A 291 1.45 20.72 7.20
N GLY A 292 1.94 21.94 7.47
CA GLY A 292 2.49 22.85 6.48
C GLY A 292 1.47 23.34 5.45
N GLU A 293 1.97 24.03 4.41
CA GLU A 293 1.13 24.54 3.31
C GLU A 293 0.89 23.53 2.19
N THR A 294 1.42 22.30 2.29
CA THR A 294 1.47 21.29 1.22
C THR A 294 0.12 21.02 0.55
N PHE A 295 -0.98 21.13 1.32
CA PHE A 295 -2.35 20.89 0.88
C PHE A 295 -3.18 22.17 0.64
N ALA A 296 -2.61 23.35 0.93
CA ALA A 296 -3.32 24.62 0.96
C ALA A 296 -3.29 25.40 -0.38
N ARG A 297 -2.52 24.91 -1.36
CA ARG A 297 -2.34 25.55 -2.67
C ARG A 297 -2.73 24.61 -3.82
N PRO A 298 -2.99 25.13 -5.05
CA PRO A 298 -3.32 24.30 -6.21
C PRO A 298 -2.26 23.24 -6.52
N THR A 299 -2.71 22.10 -7.04
CA THR A 299 -1.85 20.97 -7.43
C THR A 299 -0.78 21.41 -8.42
N THR A 300 0.51 21.28 -8.05
CA THR A 300 1.62 21.83 -8.85
C THR A 300 1.93 21.00 -10.10
N ASN A 301 1.83 19.67 -9.99
CA ASN A 301 2.14 18.73 -11.06
C ASN A 301 1.07 17.62 -11.03
N PRO A 302 -0.06 17.79 -11.73
CA PRO A 302 -1.14 16.80 -11.74
C PRO A 302 -0.67 15.43 -12.23
N MET A 303 -1.19 14.36 -11.62
CA MET A 303 -0.82 13.00 -11.97
C MET A 303 -1.35 12.60 -13.35
N ARG A 304 -0.45 12.17 -14.23
CA ARG A 304 -0.77 11.58 -15.53
C ARG A 304 -1.46 10.22 -15.39
N ARG A 305 -2.49 10.00 -16.20
CA ARG A 305 -3.21 8.71 -16.31
C ARG A 305 -2.62 7.75 -17.34
N ASP A 306 -1.69 8.23 -18.18
CA ASP A 306 -1.20 7.56 -19.38
C ASP A 306 0.29 7.14 -19.31
N ALA A 307 0.93 7.36 -18.15
CA ALA A 307 2.33 7.04 -17.90
C ALA A 307 2.50 6.34 -16.54
N PRO A 308 3.63 5.64 -16.31
CA PRO A 308 4.07 5.27 -14.97
C PRO A 308 4.27 6.52 -14.09
N VAL A 309 3.94 6.44 -12.80
CA VAL A 309 4.04 7.60 -11.87
C VAL A 309 4.59 7.19 -10.51
N VAL A 310 5.40 8.07 -9.91
CA VAL A 310 5.76 8.02 -8.48
C VAL A 310 5.51 9.39 -7.84
N TYR A 311 4.83 9.37 -6.69
CA TYR A 311 4.84 10.47 -5.74
C TYR A 311 6.05 10.31 -4.82
N ASP A 312 7.12 11.06 -5.06
CA ASP A 312 8.30 11.10 -4.20
C ASP A 312 8.00 12.00 -2.99
N VAL A 313 7.90 11.38 -1.81
CA VAL A 313 7.64 12.06 -0.54
C VAL A 313 8.88 11.98 0.39
N SER A 314 10.03 11.56 -0.15
CA SER A 314 11.28 11.40 0.62
C SER A 314 11.91 12.72 1.09
N ALA A 315 11.40 13.85 0.61
CA ALA A 315 11.75 15.18 1.09
C ALA A 315 11.11 15.55 2.45
N ILE A 316 10.19 14.72 2.98
CA ILE A 316 9.56 14.91 4.29
C ILE A 316 10.33 14.11 5.35
N ASP A 317 10.88 14.80 6.34
CA ASP A 317 11.74 14.20 7.37
C ASP A 317 11.03 13.12 8.19
N ASP A 318 11.76 12.08 8.62
CA ASP A 318 11.25 10.94 9.38
C ASP A 318 10.67 11.33 10.76
N SER A 319 11.01 12.51 11.28
CA SER A 319 10.39 13.08 12.49
C SER A 319 8.99 13.66 12.26
N GLU A 320 8.64 14.03 11.02
CA GLU A 320 7.37 14.67 10.66
C GLU A 320 6.25 13.65 10.39
N MET A 321 6.04 12.73 11.32
CA MET A 321 5.16 11.56 11.15
C MET A 321 3.75 11.88 10.64
N ASP A 322 3.15 12.97 11.12
CA ASP A 322 1.78 13.36 10.75
C ASP A 322 1.73 13.94 9.33
N LEU A 323 2.76 14.70 8.94
CA LEU A 323 2.89 15.23 7.59
C LEU A 323 3.13 14.09 6.61
N GLN A 324 4.00 13.13 6.93
CA GLN A 324 4.17 11.92 6.13
C GLN A 324 2.84 11.17 5.96
N ALA A 325 2.10 10.91 7.05
CA ALA A 325 0.83 10.18 6.99
C ALA A 325 -0.24 10.94 6.17
N ALA A 326 -0.38 12.25 6.38
CA ALA A 326 -1.27 13.11 5.61
C ALA A 326 -0.91 13.12 4.12
N THR A 327 0.38 13.23 3.78
CA THR A 327 0.84 13.23 2.39
C THR A 327 0.63 11.87 1.73
N LEU A 328 0.90 10.75 2.42
CA LEU A 328 0.59 9.41 1.92
C LEU A 328 -0.90 9.29 1.58
N LEU A 329 -1.80 9.62 2.51
CA LEU A 329 -3.25 9.56 2.30
C LEU A 329 -3.70 10.45 1.13
N ALA A 330 -3.14 11.65 1.00
CA ALA A 330 -3.43 12.55 -0.12
C ALA A 330 -2.97 11.94 -1.46
N CYS A 331 -1.76 11.37 -1.52
CA CYS A 331 -1.25 10.66 -2.71
C CYS A 331 -2.12 9.45 -3.06
N TRP A 332 -2.61 8.72 -2.06
CA TRP A 332 -3.51 7.57 -2.25
C TRP A 332 -4.85 8.04 -2.82
N SER A 333 -5.46 9.05 -2.22
CA SER A 333 -6.74 9.62 -2.68
C SER A 333 -6.64 10.18 -4.10
N ALA A 334 -5.56 10.90 -4.42
CA ALA A 334 -5.31 11.40 -5.78
C ALA A 334 -5.06 10.27 -6.79
N GLY A 335 -4.28 9.24 -6.43
CA GLY A 335 -3.99 8.10 -7.31
C GLY A 335 -5.21 7.22 -7.58
N PHE A 336 -5.96 6.83 -6.54
CA PHE A 336 -7.26 6.16 -6.72
C PHE A 336 -8.29 7.10 -7.37
N GLY A 337 -8.14 8.40 -7.16
CA GLY A 337 -8.71 9.51 -7.92
C GLY A 337 -8.72 9.24 -9.42
N THR A 338 -7.53 9.32 -10.01
CA THR A 338 -7.23 9.14 -11.43
C THR A 338 -7.57 7.73 -11.92
N VAL A 339 -7.27 6.67 -11.15
CA VAL A 339 -7.54 5.28 -11.56
C VAL A 339 -9.04 5.02 -11.73
N ASN A 340 -9.90 5.52 -10.83
CA ASN A 340 -11.35 5.36 -10.96
C ASN A 340 -11.91 6.12 -12.18
N VAL A 341 -11.42 7.34 -12.44
CA VAL A 341 -11.81 8.12 -13.62
C VAL A 341 -11.39 7.41 -14.91
N ALA A 342 -10.16 6.91 -14.98
CA ALA A 342 -9.68 6.15 -16.14
C ALA A 342 -10.46 4.86 -16.37
N ASN A 343 -10.88 4.16 -15.30
CA ASN A 343 -11.74 2.99 -15.41
C ASN A 343 -13.13 3.35 -15.94
N ALA A 344 -13.80 4.36 -15.38
CA ALA A 344 -15.14 4.77 -15.81
C ALA A 344 -15.16 5.20 -17.30
N LEU A 345 -14.15 5.95 -17.75
CA LEU A 345 -14.00 6.32 -19.16
C LEU A 345 -13.74 5.09 -20.06
N ALA A 346 -13.00 4.09 -19.58
CA ALA A 346 -12.74 2.86 -20.32
C ALA A 346 -13.88 1.82 -20.26
N ASP A 347 -14.76 1.89 -19.26
CA ASP A 347 -16.01 1.13 -19.20
C ASP A 347 -17.03 1.68 -20.22
N ALA A 348 -17.08 3.01 -20.40
CA ALA A 348 -17.87 3.68 -21.42
C ALA A 348 -17.25 3.67 -22.83
N GLY A 349 -16.08 3.03 -23.03
CA GLY A 349 -15.38 2.97 -24.31
C GLY A 349 -14.80 4.30 -24.82
N LEU A 350 -14.77 5.33 -23.97
CA LEU A 350 -14.26 6.68 -24.30
C LEU A 350 -12.73 6.78 -24.23
N GLU A 351 -12.08 5.83 -23.57
CA GLU A 351 -10.61 5.69 -23.51
C GLU A 351 -10.19 4.20 -23.56
N PRO A 352 -8.97 3.88 -24.00
CA PRO A 352 -8.46 2.52 -23.94
C PRO A 352 -8.37 2.03 -22.49
N ARG A 353 -8.68 0.75 -22.25
CA ARG A 353 -8.48 0.13 -20.93
C ARG A 353 -7.00 0.15 -20.58
N ARG A 354 -6.68 0.79 -19.45
CA ARG A 354 -5.35 0.80 -18.86
C ARG A 354 -5.33 -0.12 -17.64
N HIS A 355 -4.22 -0.81 -17.42
CA HIS A 355 -4.00 -1.62 -16.22
C HIS A 355 -2.92 -0.96 -15.37
N TYR A 356 -3.17 -0.90 -14.06
CA TYR A 356 -2.31 -0.22 -13.10
C TYR A 356 -1.82 -1.21 -12.04
N PHE A 357 -0.53 -1.12 -11.69
CA PHE A 357 0.05 -1.80 -10.54
C PHE A 357 0.31 -0.78 -9.44
N VAL A 358 -0.67 -0.61 -8.55
CA VAL A 358 -0.61 0.35 -7.44
C VAL A 358 0.27 -0.20 -6.33
N ILE A 359 1.29 0.58 -5.95
CA ILE A 359 2.25 0.30 -4.89
C ILE A 359 2.01 1.31 -3.77
N LEU A 360 1.61 0.80 -2.60
CA LEU A 360 1.45 1.57 -1.37
C LEU A 360 2.58 1.16 -0.41
N ASP A 361 3.70 1.88 -0.41
CA ASP A 361 4.80 1.52 0.49
C ASP A 361 4.64 2.10 1.90
N GLU A 362 5.28 1.45 2.88
CA GLU A 362 5.31 1.85 4.30
C GLU A 362 3.91 2.12 4.90
N LEU A 363 2.88 1.41 4.41
CA LEU A 363 1.46 1.50 4.81
C LEU A 363 1.24 1.64 6.33
N TRP A 364 2.09 1.01 7.14
CA TRP A 364 2.08 1.06 8.60
C TRP A 364 2.22 2.48 9.18
N ARG A 365 2.82 3.44 8.45
CA ARG A 365 2.97 4.84 8.90
C ARG A 365 1.63 5.58 8.91
N ALA A 366 0.86 5.48 7.83
CA ALA A 366 -0.51 6.00 7.79
C ALA A 366 -1.41 5.32 8.84
N LEU A 367 -1.33 3.98 8.96
CA LEU A 367 -2.06 3.23 10.00
C LEU A 367 -1.68 3.65 11.44
N ARG A 368 -0.46 4.15 11.66
CA ARG A 368 0.01 4.59 12.98
C ARG A 368 -0.46 6.00 13.35
N ALA A 369 -0.62 6.90 12.38
CA ALA A 369 -1.17 8.23 12.61
C ALA A 369 -2.68 8.19 12.93
N GLY A 370 -3.41 7.27 12.28
CA GLY A 370 -4.85 7.10 12.46
C GLY A 370 -5.28 6.33 13.71
N ARG A 371 -5.16 6.92 14.91
CA ARG A 371 -5.95 6.46 16.07
C ARG A 371 -7.44 6.79 15.83
N GLY A 372 -8.14 5.87 15.16
CA GLY A 372 -9.56 6.00 14.80
C GLY A 372 -9.85 6.05 13.30
N MET A 373 -8.87 5.75 12.43
CA MET A 373 -9.08 5.66 10.97
C MET A 373 -9.29 4.22 10.45
N VAL A 374 -9.43 3.23 11.34
CA VAL A 374 -9.58 1.79 11.06
C VAL A 374 -10.62 1.19 12.00
#